data_AF-A0A843USG2-F1
#
_entry.id   AF-A0A843USG2-F1
#
_cell.length_a   1.000
_cell.length_b   1.000
_cell.length_c   1.000
_cell.angle_alpha   90.00
_cell.angle_beta   90.00
_cell.angle_gamma   90.00
#
_symmetry.space_group_name_H-M   'P 1'
#
loop_
_entity.id
_entity.type
_entity.pdbx_description
1 polymer ?
#
loop_
_entity_poly.entity_id
_entity_poly.type
_entity_poly.pdbx_seq_one_letter_code
_entity_poly.pdbx_strand_id
1 'polypeptide(L)' 'MRCPAADTVVLAAYQLRGFALEWWRLKMQTTFAGRTEEAITWSEFLDVFNDTFFPIQVQQGKREQFQTLQQGN' A
#
# COMPACT_ATOMS: atom_id res chain seq x y z
N MET A 1 -18.35 -2.48 11.48
CA MET A 1 -17.38 -3.52 11.86
C MET A 1 -16.00 -2.90 11.84
N ARG A 2 -15.31 -2.85 13.00
CA ARG A 2 -13.92 -2.34 13.11
C ARG A 2 -13.03 -3.58 13.05
N CYS A 3 -12.33 -3.79 11.93
CA CYS A 3 -11.33 -4.86 11.88
C CYS A 3 -10.17 -4.48 12.81
N PRO A 4 -9.68 -5.39 13.68
CA PRO A 4 -8.47 -5.15 14.44
C PRO A 4 -7.30 -4.82 13.49
N ALA A 5 -6.44 -3.88 13.86
CA ALA A 5 -5.33 -3.44 13.02
C ALA A 5 -4.33 -4.55 12.67
N ALA A 6 -4.36 -5.68 13.39
CA ALA A 6 -3.57 -6.87 13.08
C ALA A 6 -4.07 -7.60 11.82
N ASP A 7 -5.37 -7.58 11.55
CA ASP A 7 -5.97 -8.30 10.41
C ASP A 7 -5.98 -7.47 9.12
N THR A 8 -5.73 -6.16 9.22
CA THR A 8 -5.84 -5.25 8.07
C THR A 8 -4.76 -5.49 7.01
N VAL A 9 -3.55 -5.87 7.42
CA VAL A 9 -2.46 -6.18 6.48
C VAL A 9 -2.75 -7.48 5.74
N VAL A 10 -3.17 -8.52 6.46
CA VAL A 10 -3.58 -9.81 5.89
C VAL A 10 -4.68 -9.62 4.85
N LEU A 11 -5.76 -8.90 5.21
CA LEU A 11 -6.87 -8.63 4.28
C LEU A 11 -6.43 -7.82 3.05
N ALA A 12 -5.52 -6.86 3.20
CA ALA A 12 -4.98 -6.10 2.08
C ALA A 12 -4.11 -6.97 1.16
N ALA A 13 -3.24 -7.80 1.74
CA ALA A 13 -2.42 -8.76 1.01
C ALA A 13 -3.28 -9.74 0.19
N TYR A 14 -4.42 -10.20 0.74
CA TYR A 14 -5.39 -11.03 0.02
C TYR A 14 -6.00 -10.35 -1.22
N GLN A 15 -6.06 -9.01 -1.27
CA GLN A 15 -6.56 -8.28 -2.45
C GLN A 15 -5.50 -8.12 -3.54
N LEU A 16 -4.21 -8.35 -3.23
CA LEU A 16 -3.14 -8.22 -4.20
C LEU A 16 -3.20 -9.35 -5.23
N ARG A 17 -3.04 -9.00 -6.52
CA ARG A 17 -3.11 -9.93 -7.64
C ARG A 17 -1.99 -9.66 -8.63
N GLY A 18 -1.63 -10.69 -9.39
CA GLY A 18 -0.59 -10.62 -10.43
C GLY A 18 0.72 -10.07 -9.87
N PHE A 19 1.28 -9.06 -10.55
CA PHE A 19 2.55 -8.41 -10.16
C PHE A 19 2.55 -7.92 -8.72
N ALA A 20 1.44 -7.37 -8.22
CA ALA A 20 1.38 -6.84 -6.85
C ALA A 20 1.51 -7.95 -5.80
N LEU A 21 1.00 -9.15 -6.08
CA LEU A 21 1.16 -10.30 -5.19
C LEU A 21 2.60 -10.81 -5.17
N GLU A 22 3.25 -10.88 -6.33
CA GLU A 22 4.66 -11.28 -6.43
C GLU A 22 5.59 -10.29 -5.72
N TRP A 23 5.35 -8.99 -5.94
CA TRP A 23 6.03 -7.92 -5.22
C TRP A 23 5.87 -8.06 -3.71
N TRP A 24 4.65 -8.31 -3.22
CA TRP A 24 4.39 -8.43 -1.78
C TRP A 24 5.15 -9.60 -1.17
N ARG A 25 5.15 -10.76 -1.82
CA ARG A 25 5.93 -11.94 -1.39
C ARG A 25 7.43 -11.63 -1.32
N LEU A 26 7.96 -10.91 -2.30
CA LEU A 26 9.35 -10.49 -2.30
C LEU A 26 9.66 -9.52 -1.15
N LYS A 27 8.79 -8.54 -0.90
CA LYS A 27 8.93 -7.58 0.21
C LYS A 27 8.84 -8.26 1.57
N MET A 28 7.96 -9.24 1.73
CA MET A 28 7.88 -10.06 2.95
C MET A 28 9.22 -10.76 3.25
N GLN A 29 9.86 -11.34 2.23
CA GLN A 29 11.14 -12.03 2.40
C GLN A 29 12.30 -11.06 2.64
N THR A 30 12.34 -9.95 1.90
CA THR A 30 13.51 -9.06 1.86
C THR A 30 13.45 -7.94 2.90
N THR A 31 12.33 -7.22 2.97
CA THR A 31 12.16 -6.04 3.82
C THR A 31 11.68 -6.42 5.22
N PHE A 32 10.77 -7.39 5.32
CA PHE A 32 10.22 -7.84 6.60
C PHE A 32 10.90 -9.08 7.17
N ALA A 33 12.00 -9.55 6.56
CA ALA A 33 12.81 -10.69 7.00
C ALA A 33 11.98 -11.96 7.30
N GLY A 34 10.88 -12.18 6.57
CA GLY A 34 10.01 -13.34 6.77
C GLY A 34 9.12 -13.26 8.01
N ARG A 35 8.93 -12.08 8.63
CA ARG A 35 7.86 -11.86 9.64
C ARG A 35 6.52 -12.30 9.08
N THR A 36 5.60 -12.72 9.96
CA THR A 36 4.23 -13.02 9.55
C THR A 36 3.45 -11.72 9.29
N GLU A 37 2.41 -11.79 8.46
CA GLU A 37 1.62 -10.62 8.07
C GLU A 37 0.92 -9.96 9.26
N GLU A 38 0.53 -10.74 10.27
CA GLU A 38 -0.09 -10.26 11.51
C GLU A 38 0.90 -9.48 12.39
N ALA A 39 2.20 -9.72 12.21
CA ALA A 39 3.24 -9.00 12.92
C ALA A 39 3.56 -7.65 12.26
N ILE A 40 3.11 -7.39 11.03
CA ILE A 40 3.35 -6.15 10.30
C ILE A 40 2.25 -5.14 10.66
N THR A 41 2.65 -3.95 11.08
CA THR A 41 1.68 -2.87 11.34
C THR A 41 1.13 -2.32 10.03
N TRP A 42 -0.11 -1.82 10.07
CA TRP A 42 -0.71 -1.18 8.90
C TRP A 42 0.13 -0.03 8.34
N SER A 43 0.80 0.73 9.22
CA SER A 43 1.71 1.82 8.82
C SER A 43 2.93 1.30 8.04
N GLU A 44 3.60 0.25 8.55
CA GLU A 44 4.73 -0.38 7.86
C GLU A 44 4.34 -0.92 6.46
N PHE A 45 3.15 -1.53 6.36
CA PHE A 45 2.60 -1.98 5.08
C PHE A 45 2.42 -0.80 4.11
N LEU A 46 1.76 0.27 4.57
CA LEU A 46 1.47 1.44 3.73
C LEU A 46 2.73 2.16 3.26
N ASP A 47 3.77 2.25 4.10
CA ASP A 47 5.03 2.89 3.71
C ASP A 47 5.66 2.17 2.51
N VAL A 48 5.78 0.84 2.60
CA VAL A 48 6.37 0.03 1.52
C VAL A 48 5.47 0.00 0.29
N PHE A 49 4.15 -0.09 0.48
CA PHE A 49 3.17 -0.10 -0.61
C PHE A 49 3.16 1.22 -1.38
N ASN A 50 3.11 2.36 -0.68
CA ASN A 50 3.08 3.67 -1.31
C ASN A 50 4.40 4.00 -1.98
N ASP A 51 5.55 3.60 -1.42
CA ASP A 51 6.84 3.79 -2.08
C ASP A 51 6.88 3.13 -3.48
N THR A 52 6.27 1.94 -3.61
CA THR A 52 6.26 1.22 -4.89
C THR A 52 5.15 1.69 -5.84
N PHE A 53 3.90 1.77 -5.37
CA PHE A 53 2.73 1.98 -6.24
C PHE A 53 2.23 3.42 -6.28
N PHE A 54 2.62 4.24 -5.30
CA PHE A 54 2.21 5.63 -5.21
C PHE A 54 3.37 6.55 -4.82
N PRO A 55 4.47 6.53 -5.59
CA PRO A 55 5.68 7.28 -5.26
C PRO A 55 5.38 8.78 -5.25
N ILE A 56 6.17 9.54 -4.49
CA ILE A 56 5.97 10.98 -4.24
C ILE A 56 5.71 11.78 -5.52
N GLN A 57 6.38 11.44 -6.62
CA GLN A 57 6.19 12.09 -7.92
C GLN A 57 4.76 11.93 -8.46
N VAL A 58 4.20 10.72 -8.36
CA VAL A 58 2.80 10.45 -8.74
C VAL A 58 1.84 11.18 -7.79
N GLN A 59 2.18 11.27 -6.50
CA GLN A 59 1.38 12.04 -5.54
C GLN A 59 1.37 13.54 -5.89
N GLN A 60 2.52 14.11 -6.22
CA GLN A 60 2.65 15.51 -6.63
C GLN A 60 1.86 15.77 -7.92
N GLY A 61 2.01 14.93 -8.94
CA GLY A 61 1.24 15.05 -10.18
C GLY A 61 -0.27 14.99 -9.95
N LYS A 62 -0.76 14.09 -9.07
CA LYS A 62 -2.18 14.05 -8.71
C LYS A 62 -2.64 15.29 -7.93
N ARG A 63 -1.79 15.87 -7.07
CA ARG A 63 -2.11 17.11 -6.34
C ARG A 63 -2.24 18.30 -7.29
N GLU A 64 -1.32 18.45 -8.23
CA GLU A 64 -1.38 19.49 -9.26
C GLU A 64 -2.62 19.33 -10.15
N GLN A 65 -2.91 18.09 -10.57
CA GLN A 65 -4.12 17.78 -11.33
C GLN A 65 -5.38 18.13 -10.53
N PHE A 66 -5.39 17.87 -9.22
CA PHE A 66 -6.52 18.24 -8.35
C PHE A 66 -6.67 19.76 -8.20
N GLN A 67 -5.56 20.50 -8.06
CA GLN A 67 -5.60 21.97 -7.95
C GLN A 67 -6.13 22.65 -9.22
N THR A 68 -5.88 22.05 -10.38
CA THR A 68 -6.34 22.55 -11.68
C THR A 68 -7.70 21.97 -12.09
N LEU A 69 -8.26 21.08 -11.25
CA LEU A 69 -9.54 20.45 -11.47
C LEU A 69 -10.65 21.46 -11.18
N GLN A 70 -11.23 22.01 -12.24
CA GLN A 70 -12.46 22.80 -12.11
C GLN A 70 -13.64 21.85 -12.11
N GLN A 71 -14.48 21.96 -11.08
CA GLN A 71 -15.78 21.33 -11.06
C GLN A 71 -16.58 21.91 -12.22
N GLY A 72 -16.93 21.07 -13.20
CA GLY A 72 -17.70 21.50 -14.37
C GLY A 72 -19.03 22.14 -13.97
N ASN A 73 -19.47 23.13 -14.77
CA ASN A 73 -20.76 23.81 -14.65
C ASN A 73 -21.92 22.83 -14.43
#